data_AF-A0A4Q3VB89-F1
#
_entry.id   AF-A0A4Q3VB89-F1
#
_cell.length_a   1.000
_cell.length_b   1.000
_cell.length_c   1.000
_cell.angle_alpha   90.00
_cell.angle_beta   90.00
_cell.angle_gamma   90.00
#
_symmetry.space_group_name_H-M   'P 1'
#
loop_
_entity.id
_entity.type
_entity.pdbx_description
1 polymer ?
#
loop_
_entity_poly.entity_id
_entity_poly.type
_entity_poly.pdbx_seq_one_letter_code
_entity_poly.pdbx_strand_id
1 'polypeptide(L)'
;MLLKALDSEALYTIVGGLKPMSSGWVSSRFEVDKSDLREAEEIRQILRTFRVGDEVSASLVPFWRVFDGKRYLDGAIFHRPSMAEVVQRHASFFGFYGITPSSSGEQIVASFETDATSRRNFGYGVLFGYPLHAVRFFVDSTEKERQDGKLVPRDFLSIPTFVGEANHFVYAVPKGHIVNDDDRALREKATPILATYKEMRAKYIGKGKKGVLALIRDWMDNGRGQCSPATARAKSGR
;
A
#
# COMPACT_ATOMS: atom_id res chain seq x y z
N MET A 1 0.17 -4.81 15.50
CA MET A 1 0.34 -4.72 14.03
C MET A 1 -0.74 -3.88 13.35
N LEU A 2 -2.05 -4.19 13.50
CA LEU A 2 -3.13 -3.46 12.81
C LEU A 2 -3.14 -1.95 13.09
N LEU A 3 -2.97 -1.53 14.35
CA LEU A 3 -2.91 -0.11 14.70
C LEU A 3 -1.74 0.60 14.00
N LYS A 4 -0.56 -0.06 13.91
CA LYS A 4 0.60 0.49 13.20
C LYS A 4 0.32 0.65 11.70
N ALA A 5 -0.40 -0.31 11.10
CA ALA A 5 -0.83 -0.20 9.70
C ALA A 5 -1.78 0.99 9.51
N LEU A 6 -2.82 1.12 10.34
CA LEU A 6 -3.78 2.23 10.28
C LEU A 6 -3.16 3.60 10.62
N ASP A 7 -2.14 3.64 11.48
CA ASP A 7 -1.41 4.86 11.80
C ASP A 7 -0.54 5.33 10.62
N SER A 8 -0.25 4.45 9.67
CA SER A 8 0.58 4.68 8.47
C SER A 8 -0.25 4.82 7.18
N GLU A 9 0.40 4.81 6.03
CA GLU A 9 -0.26 4.90 4.72
C GLU A 9 -1.18 3.71 4.40
N ALA A 10 -1.04 2.57 5.09
CA ALA A 10 -1.94 1.43 4.90
C ALA A 10 -3.39 1.73 5.27
N LEU A 11 -3.65 2.82 6.01
CA LEU A 11 -4.98 3.40 6.17
C LEU A 11 -5.69 3.56 4.83
N TYR A 12 -5.01 4.10 3.82
CA TYR A 12 -5.58 4.40 2.50
C TYR A 12 -5.80 3.17 1.63
N THR A 13 -5.22 2.03 2.02
CA THR A 13 -5.51 0.72 1.43
C THR A 13 -6.69 0.06 2.15
N ILE A 14 -6.62 -0.02 3.48
CA ILE A 14 -7.65 -0.67 4.32
C ILE A 14 -8.99 0.05 4.23
N VAL A 15 -8.97 1.38 4.24
CA VAL A 15 -10.16 2.23 4.21
C VAL A 15 -10.26 2.85 2.83
N GLY A 16 -11.21 2.33 2.06
CA GLY A 16 -11.63 2.91 0.80
C GLY A 16 -10.77 2.58 -0.41
N GLY A 17 -9.68 1.82 -0.28
CA GLY A 17 -8.92 1.34 -1.43
C GLY A 17 -8.40 2.47 -2.32
N LEU A 18 -8.09 3.64 -1.74
CA LEU A 18 -7.44 4.72 -2.46
C LEU A 18 -6.07 4.26 -2.99
N LYS A 19 -5.41 3.41 -2.22
CA LYS A 19 -4.25 2.62 -2.63
C LYS A 19 -4.70 1.17 -2.87
N PRO A 20 -4.34 0.54 -4.00
CA PRO A 20 -4.51 -0.91 -4.18
C PRO A 20 -3.69 -1.73 -3.19
N MET A 21 -2.50 -1.25 -2.82
CA MET A 21 -1.57 -1.91 -1.93
C MET A 21 -0.81 -0.91 -1.04
N SER A 22 -0.49 -1.35 0.18
CA SER A 22 0.55 -0.75 1.01
C SER A 22 1.50 -1.84 1.52
N SER A 23 2.72 -1.45 1.90
CA SER A 23 3.68 -2.31 2.62
C SER A 23 4.41 -1.55 3.74
N GLY A 24 5.34 -2.21 4.44
CA GLY A 24 6.34 -1.53 5.28
C GLY A 24 5.98 -1.25 6.75
N TRP A 25 4.80 -1.66 7.25
CA TRP A 25 4.50 -1.55 8.70
C TRP A 25 5.01 -2.74 9.52
N VAL A 26 5.30 -3.88 8.89
CA VAL A 26 5.87 -5.07 9.52
C VAL A 26 6.82 -5.73 8.52
N SER A 27 7.93 -6.25 9.01
CA SER A 27 8.91 -6.96 8.20
C SER A 27 9.55 -8.07 9.02
N SER A 28 10.16 -9.02 8.32
CA SER A 28 11.03 -10.06 8.87
C SER A 28 12.15 -10.33 7.86
N ARG A 29 13.19 -11.03 8.31
CA ARG A 29 14.31 -11.45 7.47
C ARG A 29 14.90 -12.73 7.99
N PHE A 30 15.49 -13.52 7.11
CA PHE A 30 16.21 -14.73 7.50
C PHE A 30 17.52 -14.86 6.72
N GLU A 31 18.50 -15.51 7.34
CA GLU A 31 19.75 -15.92 6.67
C GLU A 31 19.43 -17.03 5.68
N VAL A 32 19.77 -16.83 4.40
CA VAL A 32 19.39 -17.78 3.33
C VAL A 32 19.97 -19.17 3.60
N ASP A 33 21.21 -19.25 4.08
CA ASP A 33 21.90 -20.52 4.33
C ASP A 33 21.37 -21.28 5.56
N LYS A 34 20.69 -20.59 6.48
CA LYS A 34 20.10 -21.23 7.68
C LYS A 34 18.63 -21.56 7.49
N SER A 35 17.92 -20.79 6.66
CA SER A 35 16.50 -20.98 6.38
C SER A 35 15.61 -21.05 7.64
N ASP A 36 15.94 -20.30 8.69
CA ASP A 36 15.09 -20.18 9.88
C ASP A 36 13.90 -19.25 9.61
N LEU A 37 12.75 -19.87 9.35
CA LEU A 37 11.52 -19.17 8.94
C LEU A 37 10.52 -18.95 10.08
N ARG A 38 10.89 -19.19 11.34
CA ARG A 38 9.93 -19.15 12.47
C ARG A 38 9.25 -17.79 12.62
N GLU A 39 10.01 -16.70 12.63
CA GLU A 39 9.46 -15.33 12.71
C GLU A 39 8.55 -15.03 11.50
N ALA A 40 8.96 -15.44 10.30
CA ALA A 40 8.16 -15.25 9.09
C ALA A 40 6.82 -16.01 9.15
N GLU A 41 6.82 -17.23 9.71
CA GLU A 41 5.60 -18.02 9.90
C GLU A 41 4.68 -17.42 10.96
N GLU A 42 5.22 -16.96 12.09
CA GLU A 42 4.44 -16.26 13.13
C GLU A 42 3.75 -15.01 12.55
N ILE A 43 4.47 -14.20 11.78
CA ILE A 43 3.91 -13.01 11.14
C ILE A 43 2.83 -13.41 10.12
N ARG A 44 3.06 -14.47 9.31
CA ARG A 44 2.05 -14.97 8.36
C ARG A 44 0.78 -15.40 9.06
N GLN A 45 0.88 -16.09 10.20
CA GLN A 45 -0.28 -16.51 10.98
C GLN A 45 -1.09 -15.31 11.48
N ILE A 46 -0.41 -14.25 11.96
CA ILE A 46 -1.08 -13.00 12.35
C ILE A 46 -1.73 -12.33 11.14
N LEU A 47 -1.01 -12.17 10.03
CA LEU A 47 -1.52 -11.49 8.83
C LEU A 47 -2.67 -12.24 8.15
N ARG A 48 -2.75 -13.57 8.27
CA ARG A 48 -3.90 -14.35 7.78
C ARG A 48 -5.23 -13.91 8.42
N THR A 49 -5.19 -13.36 9.63
CA THR A 49 -6.38 -12.82 10.33
C THR A 49 -6.78 -11.42 9.86
N PHE A 50 -5.92 -10.73 9.10
CA PHE A 50 -6.17 -9.37 8.62
C PHE A 50 -6.99 -9.45 7.35
N ARG A 51 -8.30 -9.70 7.53
CA ARG A 51 -9.26 -9.81 6.44
C ARG A 51 -10.50 -8.98 6.74
N VAL A 52 -11.05 -8.38 5.69
CA VAL A 52 -12.38 -7.76 5.69
C VAL A 52 -13.16 -8.35 4.54
N GLY A 53 -13.94 -9.39 4.83
CA GLY A 53 -14.56 -10.23 3.80
C GLY A 53 -13.54 -10.71 2.77
N ASP A 54 -13.89 -10.57 1.51
CA ASP A 54 -13.00 -10.80 0.37
C ASP A 54 -12.37 -9.51 -0.18
N GLU A 55 -12.64 -8.36 0.44
CA GLU A 55 -12.23 -7.05 -0.10
C GLU A 55 -10.80 -6.67 0.33
N VAL A 56 -10.41 -7.01 1.55
CA VAL A 56 -9.06 -6.71 2.08
C VAL A 56 -8.41 -7.98 2.59
N SER A 57 -7.15 -8.18 2.23
CA SER A 57 -6.30 -9.26 2.75
C SER A 57 -4.89 -8.75 3.02
N ALA A 58 -4.19 -9.36 3.97
CA ALA A 58 -2.77 -9.11 4.20
C ALA A 58 -1.94 -10.40 4.04
N SER A 59 -0.67 -10.23 3.66
CA SER A 59 0.28 -11.32 3.47
C SER A 59 1.70 -10.86 3.73
N LEU A 60 2.62 -11.81 3.93
CA LEU A 60 4.05 -11.54 4.06
C LEU A 60 4.74 -11.92 2.75
N VAL A 61 5.17 -10.93 1.99
CA VAL A 61 5.76 -11.09 0.65
C VAL A 61 7.30 -11.02 0.72
N PRO A 62 8.03 -11.96 0.12
CA PRO A 62 9.49 -11.90 0.09
C PRO A 62 9.97 -10.94 -0.99
N PHE A 63 11.01 -10.16 -0.69
CA PHE A 63 11.80 -9.52 -1.74
C PHE A 63 12.71 -10.57 -2.39
N TRP A 64 12.84 -10.49 -3.72
CA TRP A 64 13.63 -11.49 -4.45
C TRP A 64 15.13 -11.34 -4.20
N ARG A 65 15.60 -10.09 -4.04
CA ARG A 65 17.01 -9.76 -3.85
C ARG A 65 17.49 -10.17 -2.45
N VAL A 66 18.61 -10.89 -2.42
CA VAL A 66 19.36 -11.17 -1.19
C VAL A 66 20.30 -9.98 -0.93
N PHE A 67 20.33 -9.51 0.31
CA PHE A 67 21.22 -8.45 0.75
C PHE A 67 21.95 -8.90 2.01
N ASP A 68 23.29 -8.87 1.98
CA ASP A 68 24.13 -9.29 3.12
C ASP A 68 23.73 -10.68 3.68
N GLY A 69 23.64 -11.68 2.78
CA GLY A 69 23.25 -13.06 3.14
C GLY A 69 21.78 -13.26 3.52
N LYS A 70 20.99 -12.18 3.61
CA LYS A 70 19.62 -12.21 4.12
C LYS A 70 18.58 -12.01 3.03
N ARG A 71 17.47 -12.73 3.16
CA ARG A 71 16.24 -12.46 2.41
C ARG A 71 15.28 -11.68 3.30
N TYR A 72 14.79 -10.56 2.79
CA TYR A 72 13.83 -9.70 3.46
C TYR A 72 12.41 -10.05 3.04
N LEU A 73 11.46 -9.90 3.96
CA LEU A 73 10.03 -10.07 3.72
C LEU A 73 9.28 -8.90 4.35
N ASP A 74 8.33 -8.35 3.61
CA ASP A 74 7.50 -7.25 4.06
C ASP A 74 6.03 -7.65 4.13
N GLY A 75 5.35 -7.17 5.17
CA GLY A 75 3.90 -7.23 5.20
C GLY A 75 3.33 -6.37 4.09
N ALA A 76 2.41 -6.93 3.31
CA ALA A 76 1.62 -6.27 2.28
C ALA A 76 0.12 -6.42 2.61
N ILE A 77 -0.66 -5.37 2.35
CA ILE A 77 -2.11 -5.31 2.50
C ILE A 77 -2.61 -4.96 1.12
N PHE A 78 -3.65 -5.67 0.70
CA PHE A 78 -4.22 -5.60 -0.63
C PHE A 78 -5.69 -5.24 -0.51
N HIS A 79 -6.11 -4.19 -1.20
CA HIS A 79 -7.51 -3.88 -1.43
C HIS A 79 -7.92 -4.48 -2.77
N ARG A 80 -8.53 -5.67 -2.74
CA ARG A 80 -8.79 -6.50 -3.94
C ARG A 80 -9.62 -5.77 -5.00
N PRO A 81 -10.71 -5.05 -4.67
CA PRO A 81 -11.45 -4.29 -5.69
C PRO A 81 -10.57 -3.26 -6.41
N SER A 82 -9.74 -2.52 -5.67
CA SER A 82 -8.87 -1.49 -6.26
C SER A 82 -7.71 -2.09 -7.05
N MET A 83 -7.21 -3.26 -6.63
CA MET A 83 -6.24 -4.01 -7.43
C MET A 83 -6.85 -4.46 -8.75
N ALA A 84 -8.05 -5.03 -8.73
CA ALA A 84 -8.77 -5.46 -9.93
C ALA A 84 -8.99 -4.28 -10.90
N GLU A 85 -9.40 -3.12 -10.39
CA GLU A 85 -9.57 -1.89 -11.18
C GLU A 85 -8.25 -1.43 -11.83
N VAL A 86 -7.13 -1.45 -11.09
CA VAL A 86 -5.81 -1.07 -11.62
C VAL A 86 -5.33 -2.07 -12.68
N VAL A 87 -5.52 -3.37 -12.44
CA VAL A 87 -5.19 -4.40 -13.42
C VAL A 87 -6.01 -4.22 -14.69
N GLN A 88 -7.31 -3.97 -14.57
CA GLN A 88 -8.18 -3.71 -15.71
C GLN A 88 -7.77 -2.44 -16.47
N ARG A 89 -7.49 -1.34 -15.77
CA ARG A 89 -7.07 -0.07 -16.37
C ARG A 89 -5.76 -0.18 -17.15
N HIS A 90 -4.85 -1.05 -16.70
CA HIS A 90 -3.55 -1.26 -17.33
C HIS A 90 -3.42 -2.69 -17.89
N ALA A 91 -4.50 -3.22 -18.47
CA ALA A 91 -4.60 -4.62 -18.90
C ALA A 91 -3.44 -5.08 -19.79
N SER A 92 -3.00 -4.25 -20.75
CA SER A 92 -1.86 -4.61 -21.61
C SER A 92 -0.54 -4.77 -20.84
N PHE A 93 -0.30 -3.93 -19.83
CA PHE A 93 0.89 -4.04 -18.99
C PHE A 93 0.84 -5.28 -18.10
N PHE A 94 -0.28 -5.52 -17.42
CA PHE A 94 -0.43 -6.68 -16.54
C PHE A 94 -0.53 -8.00 -17.32
N GLY A 95 -1.12 -7.98 -18.52
CA GLY A 95 -1.23 -9.13 -19.41
C GLY A 95 0.12 -9.68 -19.87
N PHE A 96 1.16 -8.84 -19.95
CA PHE A 96 2.53 -9.29 -20.19
C PHE A 96 3.00 -10.32 -19.15
N TYR A 97 2.55 -10.17 -17.90
CA TYR A 97 2.87 -11.09 -16.79
C TYR A 97 1.83 -12.20 -16.62
N GLY A 98 0.82 -12.31 -17.50
CA GLY A 98 -0.30 -13.22 -17.33
C GLY A 98 -1.22 -12.87 -16.16
N ILE A 99 -1.20 -11.62 -15.70
CA ILE A 99 -2.01 -11.13 -14.58
C ILE A 99 -3.39 -10.70 -15.09
N THR A 100 -4.44 -11.08 -14.37
CA THR A 100 -5.84 -10.70 -14.63
C THR A 100 -6.46 -10.04 -13.40
N PRO A 101 -7.64 -9.39 -13.51
CA PRO A 101 -8.29 -8.79 -12.34
C PRO A 101 -8.60 -9.77 -11.19
N SER A 102 -8.60 -11.08 -11.46
CA SER A 102 -8.78 -12.14 -10.45
C SER A 102 -7.48 -12.65 -9.83
N SER A 103 -6.31 -12.21 -10.32
CA SER A 103 -5.02 -12.59 -9.75
C SER A 103 -4.88 -12.10 -8.31
N SER A 104 -4.24 -12.89 -7.44
CA SER A 104 -4.01 -12.50 -6.05
C SER A 104 -2.95 -11.40 -5.95
N GLY A 105 -3.02 -10.61 -4.88
CA GLY A 105 -2.03 -9.55 -4.63
C GLY A 105 -0.60 -10.09 -4.54
N GLU A 106 -0.43 -11.26 -3.90
CA GLU A 106 0.85 -11.94 -3.78
C GLU A 106 1.41 -12.37 -5.14
N GLN A 107 0.57 -12.90 -6.04
CA GLN A 107 0.99 -13.30 -7.38
C GLN A 107 1.49 -12.08 -8.17
N ILE A 108 0.78 -10.96 -8.07
CA ILE A 108 1.14 -9.72 -8.75
C ILE A 108 2.49 -9.20 -8.24
N VAL A 109 2.65 -9.11 -6.92
CA VAL A 109 3.90 -8.65 -6.30
C VAL A 109 5.08 -9.57 -6.65
N ALA A 110 4.89 -10.90 -6.59
CA ALA A 110 5.94 -11.86 -6.92
C ALA A 110 6.43 -11.71 -8.38
N SER A 111 5.52 -11.41 -9.31
CA SER A 111 5.87 -11.17 -10.72
C SER A 111 6.82 -9.98 -10.88
N PHE A 112 6.60 -8.90 -10.12
CA PHE A 112 7.44 -7.71 -10.16
C PHE A 112 8.78 -7.89 -9.44
N GLU A 113 8.81 -8.67 -8.37
CA GLU A 113 10.05 -8.94 -7.63
C GLU A 113 11.09 -9.69 -8.49
N THR A 114 10.62 -10.52 -9.43
CA THR A 114 11.50 -11.24 -10.36
C THR A 114 11.88 -10.45 -11.61
N ASP A 115 11.25 -9.31 -11.87
CA ASP A 115 11.55 -8.48 -13.04
C ASP A 115 12.76 -7.58 -12.76
N ALA A 116 13.83 -7.75 -13.54
CA ALA A 116 15.06 -6.96 -13.44
C ALA A 116 15.01 -5.62 -14.20
N THR A 117 13.92 -5.34 -14.92
CA THR A 117 13.71 -4.11 -15.70
C THR A 117 12.96 -3.05 -14.90
N SER A 118 12.93 -1.81 -15.39
CA SER A 118 12.13 -0.72 -14.80
C SER A 118 10.63 -0.93 -14.87
N ARG A 119 10.12 -1.95 -15.58
CA ARG A 119 8.69 -2.28 -15.58
C ARG A 119 8.18 -2.57 -14.17
N ARG A 120 9.01 -3.16 -13.30
CA ARG A 120 8.67 -3.34 -11.89
C ARG A 120 8.32 -2.02 -11.20
N ASN A 121 9.01 -0.93 -11.54
CA ASN A 121 8.79 0.38 -10.94
C ASN A 121 7.43 0.95 -11.37
N PHE A 122 7.05 0.74 -12.63
CA PHE A 122 5.70 1.05 -13.09
C PHE A 122 4.65 0.25 -12.32
N GLY A 123 4.86 -1.07 -12.22
CA GLY A 123 3.97 -1.99 -11.49
C GLY A 123 3.78 -1.59 -10.04
N TYR A 124 4.85 -1.36 -9.29
CA TYR A 124 4.77 -0.86 -7.91
C TYR A 124 4.11 0.50 -7.83
N GLY A 125 4.44 1.43 -8.73
CA GLY A 125 3.91 2.77 -8.70
C GLY A 125 2.38 2.82 -8.79
N VAL A 126 1.80 2.04 -9.71
CA VAL A 126 0.33 1.96 -9.83
C VAL A 126 -0.31 1.17 -8.68
N LEU A 127 0.35 0.15 -8.14
CA LEU A 127 -0.16 -0.60 -6.98
C LEU A 127 -0.12 0.20 -5.68
N PHE A 128 0.87 1.07 -5.51
CA PHE A 128 0.92 2.00 -4.37
C PHE A 128 -0.01 3.21 -4.54
N GLY A 129 -0.80 3.26 -5.61
CA GLY A 129 -1.83 4.27 -5.82
C GLY A 129 -1.29 5.65 -6.20
N TYR A 130 -0.07 5.74 -6.75
CA TYR A 130 0.48 7.02 -7.17
C TYR A 130 -0.17 7.53 -8.47
N PRO A 131 -0.23 8.86 -8.67
CA PRO A 131 -0.66 9.43 -9.94
C PRO A 131 0.19 8.92 -11.11
N LEU A 132 -0.45 8.62 -12.25
CA LEU A 132 0.24 8.01 -13.40
C LEU A 132 1.40 8.88 -13.91
N HIS A 133 1.26 10.22 -13.85
CA HIS A 133 2.33 11.13 -14.24
C HIS A 133 3.58 10.97 -13.36
N ALA A 134 3.41 10.78 -12.05
CA ALA A 134 4.51 10.54 -11.11
C ALA A 134 5.15 9.16 -11.32
N VAL A 135 4.34 8.13 -11.58
CA VAL A 135 4.84 6.78 -11.91
C VAL A 135 5.72 6.81 -13.15
N ARG A 136 5.25 7.47 -14.23
CA ARG A 136 6.02 7.61 -15.47
C ARG A 136 7.30 8.38 -15.25
N PHE A 137 7.25 9.52 -14.57
CA PHE A 137 8.46 10.27 -14.21
C PHE A 137 9.47 9.41 -13.45
N PHE A 138 9.03 8.61 -12.48
CA PHE A 138 9.93 7.75 -11.70
C PHE A 138 10.59 6.65 -12.55
N VAL A 139 9.82 6.04 -13.46
CA VAL A 139 10.34 5.04 -14.41
C VAL A 139 11.38 5.66 -15.34
N ASP A 140 11.05 6.79 -15.97
CA ASP A 140 11.90 7.48 -16.93
C ASP A 140 13.18 8.02 -16.27
N SER A 141 13.06 8.59 -15.07
CA SER A 141 14.21 9.07 -14.29
C SER A 141 15.13 7.93 -13.86
N THR A 142 14.59 6.79 -13.43
CA THR A 142 15.41 5.62 -13.06
C THR A 142 16.17 5.07 -14.26
N GLU A 143 15.53 5.01 -15.44
CA GLU A 143 16.19 4.57 -16.67
C GLU A 143 17.29 5.54 -17.10
N LYS A 144 17.04 6.84 -17.03
CA LYS A 144 18.04 7.86 -17.33
C LYS A 144 19.21 7.83 -16.33
N GLU A 145 18.95 7.68 -15.04
CA GLU A 145 19.97 7.51 -14.01
C GLU A 145 20.85 6.30 -14.28
N ARG A 146 20.25 5.18 -14.72
CA ARG A 146 20.98 3.97 -15.09
C ARG A 146 21.87 4.17 -16.32
N GLN A 147 21.43 4.98 -17.29
CA GLN A 147 22.18 5.28 -18.51
C GLN A 147 23.31 6.29 -18.26
N ASP A 148 23.01 7.38 -17.57
CA ASP A 148 23.89 8.54 -17.45
C ASP A 148 24.72 8.54 -16.15
N GLY A 149 24.39 7.67 -15.18
CA GLY A 149 25.00 7.62 -13.85
C GLY A 149 24.69 8.85 -12.97
N LYS A 150 23.78 9.72 -13.40
CA LYS A 150 23.47 11.00 -12.75
C LYS A 150 22.04 11.02 -12.24
N LEU A 151 21.89 11.29 -10.95
CA LEU A 151 20.60 11.48 -10.30
C LEU A 151 19.78 12.56 -11.02
N VAL A 152 18.54 12.23 -11.38
CA VAL A 152 17.60 13.20 -11.97
C VAL A 152 16.99 14.04 -10.84
N PRO A 153 17.09 15.38 -10.89
CA PRO A 153 16.51 16.25 -9.87
C PRO A 153 15.00 16.05 -9.74
N ARG A 154 14.54 15.91 -8.50
CA ARG A 154 13.13 15.63 -8.17
C ARG A 154 12.69 16.36 -6.90
N ASP A 155 11.41 16.66 -6.84
CA ASP A 155 10.70 17.04 -5.63
C ASP A 155 9.80 15.89 -5.17
N PHE A 156 9.25 16.01 -3.96
CA PHE A 156 8.40 14.98 -3.37
C PHE A 156 7.08 15.60 -2.91
N LEU A 157 5.98 14.97 -3.32
CA LEU A 157 4.66 15.26 -2.79
C LEU A 157 4.29 14.17 -1.78
N SER A 158 3.65 14.57 -0.68
CA SER A 158 3.23 13.66 0.39
C SER A 158 1.75 13.80 0.67
N ILE A 159 1.09 12.66 0.90
CA ILE A 159 -0.21 12.58 1.52
C ILE A 159 -0.01 12.31 3.02
N PRO A 160 -0.56 13.15 3.92
CA PRO A 160 -0.40 12.98 5.36
C PRO A 160 -0.90 11.63 5.87
N THR A 161 -0.38 11.19 7.00
CA THR A 161 -0.84 10.02 7.75
C THR A 161 -1.02 10.40 9.22
N PHE A 162 -1.41 9.46 10.08
CA PHE A 162 -1.49 9.76 11.50
C PHE A 162 -0.10 10.01 12.13
N VAL A 163 0.91 9.26 11.70
CA VAL A 163 2.27 9.36 12.25
C VAL A 163 3.07 10.56 11.74
N GLY A 164 2.64 11.20 10.65
CA GLY A 164 3.34 12.36 10.10
C GLY A 164 2.70 12.92 8.84
N GLU A 165 2.99 14.20 8.59
CA GLU A 165 2.49 14.96 7.43
C GLU A 165 3.29 14.69 6.14
N ALA A 166 4.49 14.09 6.25
CA ALA A 166 5.38 13.81 5.12
C ALA A 166 6.09 12.45 5.26
N ASN A 167 6.71 11.96 4.18
CA ASN A 167 7.58 10.77 4.14
C ASN A 167 6.91 9.41 4.37
N HIS A 168 5.58 9.34 4.23
CA HIS A 168 4.83 8.08 4.34
C HIS A 168 4.21 7.71 3.00
N PHE A 169 3.05 8.29 2.67
CA PHE A 169 2.48 8.16 1.34
C PHE A 169 3.09 9.23 0.42
N VAL A 170 4.27 8.94 -0.09
CA VAL A 170 5.12 9.89 -0.83
C VAL A 170 5.38 9.41 -2.26
N TYR A 171 5.42 10.34 -3.21
CA TYR A 171 5.81 10.08 -4.59
C TYR A 171 6.71 11.19 -5.14
N ALA A 172 7.59 10.80 -6.06
CA ALA A 172 8.53 11.70 -6.71
C ALA A 172 7.88 12.38 -7.92
N VAL A 173 8.19 13.66 -8.10
CA VAL A 173 7.77 14.49 -9.23
C VAL A 173 8.99 15.26 -9.77
N PRO A 174 8.96 15.78 -11.02
CA PRO A 174 10.04 16.62 -11.53
C PRO A 174 10.36 17.79 -10.60
N LYS A 175 11.62 18.21 -10.56
CA LYS A 175 12.00 19.43 -9.83
C LYS A 175 11.20 20.63 -10.35
N GLY A 176 10.60 21.39 -9.44
CA GLY A 176 9.76 22.55 -9.77
C GLY A 176 8.35 22.18 -10.25
N HIS A 177 7.91 20.93 -10.06
CA HIS A 177 6.56 20.48 -10.40
C HIS A 177 5.48 21.36 -9.75
N ILE A 178 4.52 21.79 -10.57
CA ILE A 178 3.34 22.53 -10.11
C ILE A 178 2.22 21.50 -9.93
N VAL A 179 1.64 21.48 -8.72
CA VAL A 179 0.54 20.59 -8.35
C VAL A 179 -0.57 20.63 -9.41
N ASN A 180 -0.89 19.47 -9.97
CA ASN A 180 -1.91 19.32 -11.01
C ASN A 180 -3.22 18.74 -10.47
N ASP A 181 -4.17 18.44 -11.36
CA ASP A 181 -5.48 17.90 -10.98
C ASP A 181 -5.39 16.51 -10.37
N ASP A 182 -4.48 15.64 -10.83
CA ASP A 182 -4.32 14.29 -10.25
C ASP A 182 -3.81 14.37 -8.81
N ASP A 183 -2.84 15.26 -8.55
CA ASP A 183 -2.28 15.49 -7.22
C ASP A 183 -3.35 16.03 -6.25
N ARG A 184 -4.14 17.02 -6.73
CA ARG A 184 -5.27 17.58 -5.97
C ARG A 184 -6.31 16.51 -5.68
N ALA A 185 -6.74 15.77 -6.70
CA ALA A 185 -7.76 14.74 -6.56
C ALA A 185 -7.34 13.63 -5.59
N LEU A 186 -6.06 13.24 -5.59
CA LEU A 186 -5.53 12.28 -4.62
C LEU A 186 -5.62 12.83 -3.19
N ARG A 187 -5.19 14.09 -2.97
CA ARG A 187 -5.25 14.74 -1.67
C ARG A 187 -6.68 14.95 -1.17
N GLU A 188 -7.59 15.38 -2.04
CA GLU A 188 -9.01 15.57 -1.75
C GLU A 188 -9.68 14.26 -1.31
N LYS A 189 -9.33 13.13 -1.95
CA LYS A 189 -9.85 11.81 -1.55
C LYS A 189 -9.26 11.32 -0.22
N ALA A 190 -7.99 11.60 0.05
CA ALA A 190 -7.29 11.15 1.25
C ALA A 190 -7.69 11.93 2.51
N THR A 191 -7.90 13.25 2.37
CA THR A 191 -8.19 14.18 3.48
C THR A 191 -9.34 13.71 4.39
N PRO A 192 -10.55 13.40 3.88
CA PRO A 192 -11.65 12.94 4.72
C PRO A 192 -11.35 11.63 5.45
N ILE A 193 -10.64 10.69 4.79
CA ILE A 193 -10.28 9.39 5.39
C ILE A 193 -9.40 9.61 6.63
N LEU A 194 -8.38 10.47 6.52
CA LEU A 194 -7.50 10.76 7.65
C LEU A 194 -8.21 11.52 8.77
N ALA A 195 -9.09 12.47 8.43
CA ALA A 195 -9.87 13.21 9.41
C ALA A 195 -10.75 12.27 10.25
N THR A 196 -11.55 11.42 9.60
CA THR A 196 -12.36 10.40 10.31
C THR A 196 -11.49 9.45 11.11
N TYR A 197 -10.34 9.02 10.58
CA TYR A 197 -9.44 8.15 11.32
C TYR A 197 -8.96 8.81 12.62
N LYS A 198 -8.56 10.09 12.58
CA LYS A 198 -8.11 10.83 13.77
C LYS A 198 -9.19 10.86 14.85
N GLU A 199 -10.45 11.10 14.48
CA GLU A 199 -11.60 11.07 15.40
C GLU A 199 -11.85 9.68 15.98
N MET A 200 -11.90 8.66 15.13
CA MET A 200 -12.12 7.27 15.52
C MET A 200 -10.99 6.77 16.42
N ARG A 201 -9.74 7.09 16.08
CA ARG A 201 -8.59 6.74 16.91
C ARG A 201 -8.68 7.40 18.29
N ALA A 202 -9.08 8.67 18.36
CA ALA A 202 -9.30 9.35 19.63
C ALA A 202 -10.40 8.69 20.48
N LYS A 203 -11.45 8.16 19.86
CA LYS A 203 -12.53 7.42 20.57
C LYS A 203 -12.10 6.04 21.07
N TYR A 204 -11.26 5.32 20.31
CA TYR A 204 -11.04 3.88 20.54
C TYR A 204 -9.66 3.49 21.06
N ILE A 205 -8.63 4.34 20.92
CA ILE A 205 -7.25 4.00 21.25
C ILE A 205 -6.77 4.76 22.50
N GLY A 206 -6.19 4.03 23.45
CA GLY A 206 -5.73 4.55 24.74
C GLY A 206 -6.03 3.59 25.90
N LYS A 207 -5.52 3.90 27.10
CA LYS A 207 -5.74 3.09 28.30
C LYS A 207 -7.24 2.96 28.60
N GLY A 208 -7.72 1.73 28.80
CA GLY A 208 -9.13 1.44 29.13
C GLY A 208 -10.12 1.55 27.97
N LYS A 209 -9.69 1.89 26.75
CA LYS A 209 -10.56 1.96 25.57
C LYS A 209 -10.63 0.61 24.86
N LYS A 210 -11.65 0.45 24.00
CA LYS A 210 -11.99 -0.82 23.34
C LYS A 210 -10.94 -1.33 22.33
N GLY A 211 -10.02 -0.48 21.88
CA GLY A 211 -8.90 -0.87 21.02
C GLY A 211 -9.22 -0.90 19.52
N VAL A 212 -8.21 -1.30 18.73
CA VAL A 212 -8.20 -1.15 17.26
C VAL A 212 -9.23 -2.01 16.53
N LEU A 213 -9.57 -3.20 17.06
CA LEU A 213 -10.59 -4.05 16.45
C LEU A 213 -11.99 -3.45 16.58
N ALA A 214 -12.29 -2.82 17.72
CA ALA A 214 -13.55 -2.11 17.91
C ALA A 214 -13.64 -0.87 17.01
N LEU A 215 -12.51 -0.14 16.85
CA LEU A 215 -12.41 1.00 15.93
C LEU A 215 -12.81 0.60 14.51
N ILE A 216 -12.12 -0.41 13.95
CA ILE A 216 -12.31 -0.75 12.55
C ILE A 216 -13.68 -1.36 12.28
N ARG A 217 -14.22 -2.14 13.22
CA ARG A 217 -15.59 -2.68 13.14
C ARG A 217 -16.63 -1.57 13.14
N ASP A 218 -16.56 -0.62 14.08
CA ASP A 218 -17.50 0.53 14.13
C ASP A 218 -17.44 1.36 12.84
N TRP A 219 -16.23 1.53 12.28
CA TRP A 219 -16.07 2.28 11.04
C TRP A 219 -16.65 1.54 9.84
N MET A 220 -16.34 0.25 9.69
CA MET A 220 -16.73 -0.55 8.52
C MET A 220 -18.14 -1.12 8.58
N ASP A 221 -18.78 -1.19 9.74
CA ASP A 221 -20.12 -1.76 9.90
C ASP A 221 -21.18 -0.85 9.27
N ASN A 222 -22.04 -1.42 8.43
CA ASN A 222 -23.19 -0.75 7.83
C ASN A 222 -24.42 -0.65 8.76
N GLY A 223 -24.29 -1.06 10.02
CA GLY A 223 -25.37 -1.11 11.00
C GLY A 223 -26.17 -2.41 10.97
N ARG A 224 -25.79 -3.36 10.10
CA ARG A 224 -26.37 -4.71 10.01
C ARG A 224 -25.34 -5.80 10.37
N GLY A 225 -24.19 -5.42 10.93
CA GLY A 225 -23.10 -6.33 11.27
C GLY A 225 -22.22 -6.72 10.07
N GLN A 226 -22.42 -6.11 8.90
CA GLN A 226 -21.59 -6.35 7.72
C GLN A 226 -20.52 -5.28 7.63
N CYS A 227 -19.26 -5.70 7.70
CA CYS A 227 -18.09 -4.82 7.62
C CYS A 227 -17.56 -4.75 6.19
N SER A 228 -17.43 -3.54 5.64
CA SER A 228 -16.81 -3.30 4.33
C SER A 228 -15.93 -2.02 4.35
N PRO A 229 -14.77 -2.02 3.65
CA PRO A 229 -13.99 -0.81 3.38
C PRO A 229 -14.81 0.28 2.68
N ALA A 230 -15.75 -0.09 1.81
CA ALA A 230 -16.62 0.86 1.11
C ALA A 230 -17.53 1.61 2.08
N THR A 231 -18.05 0.94 3.12
CA THR A 231 -18.84 1.58 4.18
C THR A 231 -18.00 2.59 4.95
N ALA A 232 -16.77 2.22 5.33
CA ALA A 232 -15.88 3.15 6.02
C ALA A 232 -15.56 4.39 5.14
N ARG A 233 -15.30 4.18 3.85
CA ARG A 233 -15.10 5.28 2.88
C ARG A 233 -16.33 6.18 2.76
N ALA A 234 -17.51 5.59 2.67
CA ALA A 234 -18.76 6.34 2.58
C ALA A 234 -19.04 7.17 3.85
N LYS A 235 -18.63 6.69 5.03
CA LYS A 235 -18.72 7.46 6.28
C LYS A 235 -17.72 8.61 6.35
N SER A 236 -16.58 8.52 5.67
CA SER A 236 -15.58 9.59 5.63
C SER A 236 -15.93 10.74 4.70
N GLY A 237 -16.68 10.47 3.63
CA GLY A 237 -17.13 11.50 2.70
C GLY A 237 -18.41 12.24 3.12
N ARG A 238 -18.91 12.00 4.34
CA ARG A 238 -20.04 12.74 4.94
C ARG A 238 -19.50 13.88 5.79
#